data_AF-A0A9W4JWC8-F1
#
_entry.id   AF-A0A9W4JWC8-F1
#
_cell.length_a   1.000
_cell.length_b   1.000
_cell.length_c   1.000
_cell.angle_alpha   90.00
_cell.angle_beta   90.00
_cell.angle_gamma   90.00
#
_symmetry.space_group_name_H-M   'P 1'
#
loop_
_entity.id
_entity.type
_entity.pdbx_description
1 polymer ?
#
loop_
_entity_poly.entity_id
_entity_poly.type
_entity_poly.pdbx_seq_one_letter_code
_entity_poly.pdbx_strand_id
1 'polypeptide(L)'
;MAWHKPNGLTQAMQSLRLTSAISNSSINASRPTFNALRTRTYATETETAPVPAAPEIDFGSFAYKPARIIPASKAYFSGSPRFIDALLELEALQARHAGLPTVAPAEAPRMAWFKLPQFRDFVGEPVPNKKYKSLVKILQQLNRIQPEFVPTEVRDTLNKFLRPGNPYSKEIVTRTVDESGLARGKGKRKESHAVVQLVEGEGEVMVNGKNIVDVFSRIHDRESALWALRATQRMDKYNVWIKVKGGGVTGQAEAITLAVGRALLMHEPGLKPILRKAGTITVDPRRVERKKPGHVKARKMPTWVKR
;
A
#
# COMPACT_ATOMS: atom_id res chain seq x y z
N MET A 1 -8.66 30.08 -35.85
CA MET A 1 -9.43 29.04 -35.14
C MET A 1 -8.77 28.78 -33.79
N ALA A 2 -9.60 28.70 -32.76
CA ALA A 2 -9.34 29.15 -31.39
C ALA A 2 -8.38 28.28 -30.54
N TRP A 3 -7.71 28.98 -29.62
CA TRP A 3 -7.11 28.45 -28.40
C TRP A 3 -8.18 28.12 -27.34
N HIS A 4 -7.98 27.08 -26.51
CA HIS A 4 -7.99 27.13 -25.03
C HIS A 4 -8.21 25.73 -24.38
N LYS A 5 -7.18 25.28 -23.64
CA LYS A 5 -7.10 24.80 -22.22
C LYS A 5 -8.17 23.87 -21.56
N PRO A 6 -7.80 23.19 -20.45
CA PRO A 6 -8.22 21.82 -20.09
C PRO A 6 -9.11 21.72 -18.82
N ASN A 7 -9.30 20.47 -18.36
CA ASN A 7 -9.87 19.94 -17.09
C ASN A 7 -11.30 19.38 -17.28
N GLY A 8 -11.63 18.14 -16.94
CA GLY A 8 -11.05 17.24 -15.94
C GLY A 8 -11.89 17.31 -14.67
N LEU A 9 -12.68 16.24 -14.43
CA LEU A 9 -13.63 16.01 -13.32
C LEU A 9 -15.00 16.67 -13.44
N THR A 10 -16.00 15.87 -13.85
CA THR A 10 -17.25 15.62 -13.10
C THR A 10 -18.24 14.83 -13.97
N GLN A 11 -18.34 13.50 -13.78
CA GLN A 11 -19.57 12.77 -14.09
C GLN A 11 -19.53 11.34 -13.52
N ALA A 12 -20.28 11.14 -12.43
CA ALA A 12 -20.67 9.86 -11.82
C ALA A 12 -21.25 10.23 -10.43
N MET A 13 -22.47 9.91 -10.00
CA MET A 13 -23.54 9.06 -10.48
C MET A 13 -24.86 9.57 -9.88
N GLN A 14 -25.93 9.52 -10.67
CA GLN A 14 -27.32 9.51 -10.21
C GLN A 14 -27.79 8.08 -9.92
N SER A 15 -28.84 7.98 -9.12
CA SER A 15 -29.68 6.80 -8.81
C SER A 15 -29.00 5.79 -7.86
N LEU A 16 -29.61 5.35 -6.75
CA LEU A 16 -30.95 4.78 -6.58
C LEU A 16 -31.44 4.94 -5.12
N ARG A 17 -32.67 5.42 -4.92
CA ARG A 17 -33.39 5.37 -3.64
C ARG A 17 -34.27 4.12 -3.63
N LEU A 18 -34.05 3.23 -2.67
CA LEU A 18 -35.03 2.22 -2.25
C LEU A 18 -35.64 2.66 -0.92
N THR A 19 -36.95 2.50 -0.88
CA THR A 19 -37.89 2.87 0.18
C THR A 19 -37.85 1.90 1.35
N SER A 20 -37.87 2.43 2.58
CA SER A 20 -38.39 1.71 3.75
C SER A 20 -39.10 2.69 4.67
N ALA A 21 -40.42 2.53 4.78
CA ALA A 21 -41.28 3.26 5.68
C ALA A 21 -41.10 2.73 7.12
N ILE A 22 -40.78 3.62 8.06
CA ILE A 22 -40.93 3.36 9.50
C ILE A 22 -41.63 4.58 10.12
N SER A 23 -42.58 4.24 10.98
CA SER A 23 -43.64 5.02 11.62
C SER A 23 -43.19 6.25 12.41
N ASN A 24 -44.02 7.28 12.33
CA ASN A 24 -43.98 8.54 13.06
C ASN A 24 -43.94 8.35 14.58
N SER A 25 -42.92 8.91 15.21
CA SER A 25 -43.00 9.46 16.57
C SER A 25 -42.61 10.94 16.49
N SER A 26 -43.57 11.80 16.78
CA SER A 26 -43.46 13.26 16.75
C SER A 26 -42.45 13.78 17.76
N ILE A 27 -41.32 14.29 17.28
CA ILE A 27 -40.46 15.20 18.02
C ILE A 27 -40.40 16.47 17.17
N ASN A 28 -41.05 17.53 17.67
CA ASN A 28 -40.97 18.87 17.09
C ASN A 28 -39.51 19.36 17.17
N ALA A 29 -38.81 19.27 16.04
CA ALA A 29 -37.55 19.95 15.81
C ALA A 29 -37.77 20.93 14.66
N SER A 30 -37.88 22.21 14.99
CA SER A 30 -37.90 23.31 14.03
C SER A 30 -36.62 23.31 13.19
N ARG A 31 -36.74 22.97 11.90
CA ARG A 31 -35.66 23.16 10.92
C ARG A 31 -35.44 24.66 10.68
N PRO A 32 -34.19 25.16 10.66
CA PRO A 32 -33.94 26.46 10.08
C PRO A 32 -34.10 26.35 8.56
N THR A 33 -34.86 27.27 7.99
CA THR A 33 -34.96 27.49 6.55
C THR A 33 -33.61 27.98 6.03
N PHE A 34 -32.92 27.16 5.23
CA PHE A 34 -31.76 27.62 4.47
C PHE A 34 -32.24 28.54 3.35
N ASN A 35 -32.12 29.84 3.56
CA ASN A 35 -32.31 30.83 2.50
C ASN A 35 -31.17 30.73 1.48
N ALA A 36 -31.55 30.91 0.22
CA ALA A 36 -30.70 30.82 -0.96
C ALA A 36 -29.44 31.71 -0.86
N LEU A 37 -28.37 31.19 -1.47
CA LEU A 37 -27.07 31.83 -1.68
C LEU A 37 -27.22 33.26 -2.24
N ARG A 38 -26.99 34.27 -1.39
CA ARG A 38 -26.62 35.61 -1.87
C ARG A 38 -25.18 35.58 -2.35
N THR A 39 -24.99 35.90 -3.62
CA THR A 39 -23.72 36.24 -4.24
C THR A 39 -23.00 37.30 -3.41
N ARG A 40 -21.77 37.00 -2.95
CA ARG A 40 -20.92 37.96 -2.25
C ARG A 40 -20.49 39.06 -3.21
N THR A 41 -21.14 40.21 -3.15
CA THR A 41 -20.57 41.48 -3.61
C THR A 41 -19.68 42.02 -2.49
N TYR A 42 -18.42 42.33 -2.81
CA TYR A 42 -17.48 43.01 -1.90
C TYR A 42 -17.84 44.50 -1.81
N ALA A 43 -19.02 44.80 -1.27
CA ALA A 43 -19.42 46.16 -0.94
C ALA A 43 -19.37 46.31 0.58
N THR A 44 -18.53 47.22 1.07
CA THR A 44 -18.55 47.74 2.45
C THR A 44 -19.80 48.60 2.63
N GLU A 45 -20.95 47.95 2.74
CA GLU A 45 -22.13 48.54 3.34
C GLU A 45 -22.19 48.02 4.77
N THR A 46 -21.79 48.86 5.73
CA THR A 46 -22.04 48.62 7.14
C THR A 46 -23.54 48.75 7.38
N GLU A 47 -24.28 47.67 7.17
CA GLU A 47 -25.60 47.51 7.78
C GLU A 47 -25.38 47.48 9.30
N THR A 48 -25.55 48.63 9.95
CA THR A 48 -25.58 48.78 11.41
C THR A 48 -26.85 48.13 11.95
N ALA A 49 -26.95 46.81 11.85
CA ALA A 49 -27.90 46.06 12.64
C ALA A 49 -27.49 46.27 14.12
N PRO A 50 -28.35 46.84 14.98
CA PRO A 50 -28.06 46.94 16.39
C PRO A 50 -27.99 45.51 16.92
N VAL A 51 -26.78 45.00 17.12
CA VAL A 51 -26.59 43.74 17.83
C VAL A 51 -27.09 44.00 19.24
N PRO A 52 -28.21 43.38 19.69
CA PRO A 52 -28.67 43.59 21.05
C PRO A 52 -27.55 43.16 21.99
N ALA A 53 -27.21 44.01 22.94
CA ALA A 53 -26.24 43.67 23.97
C ALA A 53 -26.66 42.35 24.62
N ALA A 54 -25.71 41.46 24.86
CA ALA A 54 -25.99 40.23 25.57
C ALA A 54 -26.65 40.58 26.92
N PRO A 55 -27.67 39.81 27.36
CA PRO A 55 -28.32 40.05 28.64
C PRO A 55 -27.29 40.01 29.77
N GLU A 56 -27.52 40.83 30.79
CA GLU A 56 -26.65 40.87 31.97
C GLU A 56 -26.50 39.47 32.57
N ILE A 57 -25.26 39.05 32.78
CA ILE A 57 -24.97 37.75 33.37
C ILE A 57 -25.29 37.85 34.86
N ASP A 58 -26.30 37.12 35.32
CA ASP A 58 -26.65 37.05 36.74
C ASP A 58 -25.62 36.18 37.50
N PHE A 59 -24.63 36.86 38.08
CA PHE A 59 -23.58 36.25 38.89
C PHE A 59 -24.09 35.62 40.20
N GLY A 60 -25.33 35.90 40.63
CA GLY A 60 -25.96 35.30 41.81
C GLY A 60 -26.35 33.84 41.64
N SER A 61 -26.49 33.38 40.40
CA SER A 61 -26.85 31.99 40.05
C SER A 61 -25.66 31.01 40.05
N PHE A 62 -24.42 31.51 40.13
CA PHE A 62 -23.22 30.68 40.06
C PHE A 62 -22.88 30.10 41.44
N ALA A 63 -23.32 28.86 41.68
CA ALA A 63 -22.86 28.09 42.82
C ALA A 63 -21.35 27.76 42.67
N TYR A 64 -20.49 28.45 43.42
CA TYR A 64 -19.06 28.17 43.46
C TYR A 64 -18.82 26.81 44.14
N LYS A 65 -18.62 25.75 43.33
CA LYS A 65 -18.17 24.44 43.83
C LYS A 65 -16.64 24.43 43.87
N PRO A 66 -16.00 24.14 45.01
CA PRO A 66 -14.54 24.05 45.05
C PRO A 66 -14.06 22.92 44.13
N ALA A 67 -13.25 23.26 43.13
CA ALA A 67 -12.71 22.29 42.18
C ALA A 67 -11.28 21.89 42.58
N ARG A 68 -10.98 20.59 42.55
CA ARG A 68 -9.60 20.06 42.69
C ARG A 68 -9.16 19.51 41.34
N ILE A 69 -7.95 19.85 40.91
CA ILE A 69 -7.36 19.33 39.67
C ILE A 69 -6.85 17.92 39.95
N ILE A 70 -7.42 16.93 39.27
CA ILE A 70 -7.04 15.51 39.39
C ILE A 70 -6.65 15.01 38.00
N PRO A 71 -5.53 14.27 37.85
CA PRO A 71 -5.18 13.70 36.56
C PRO A 71 -6.22 12.69 36.09
N ALA A 72 -6.50 12.67 34.78
CA ALA A 72 -7.50 11.77 34.20
C ALA A 72 -7.07 10.28 34.27
N SER A 73 -5.78 10.01 34.07
CA SER A 73 -5.20 8.66 34.12
C SER A 73 -4.76 8.31 35.54
N LYS A 74 -5.04 7.07 35.96
CA LYS A 74 -4.51 6.52 37.22
C LYS A 74 -3.00 6.30 37.14
N ALA A 75 -2.48 6.01 35.95
CA ALA A 75 -1.07 5.76 35.70
C ALA A 75 -0.29 7.04 35.35
N TYR A 76 -0.79 8.22 35.71
CA TYR A 76 -0.20 9.52 35.35
C TYR A 76 1.30 9.61 35.64
N PHE A 77 1.76 9.08 36.78
CA PHE A 77 3.17 9.13 37.20
C PHE A 77 4.06 7.98 36.64
N SER A 78 3.54 7.13 35.76
CA SER A 78 4.22 5.90 35.28
C SER A 78 5.20 6.11 34.11
N GLY A 79 5.37 7.34 33.63
CA GLY A 79 6.20 7.71 32.47
C GLY A 79 5.63 7.31 31.10
N SER A 80 4.68 6.38 31.04
CA SER A 80 3.92 6.04 29.83
C SER A 80 2.44 5.78 30.19
N PRO A 81 1.70 6.82 30.61
CA PRO A 81 0.37 6.68 31.22
C PRO A 81 -0.63 6.00 30.27
N ARG A 82 -0.71 6.41 29.00
CA ARG A 82 -1.70 5.84 28.07
C ARG A 82 -1.41 4.39 27.72
N PHE A 83 -0.13 4.01 27.63
CA PHE A 83 0.25 2.60 27.48
C PHE A 83 -0.20 1.76 28.67
N ILE A 84 0.04 2.26 29.90
CA ILE A 84 -0.32 1.53 31.12
C ILE A 84 -1.83 1.44 31.27
N ASP A 85 -2.57 2.49 30.95
CA ASP A 85 -4.05 2.45 30.96
C ASP A 85 -4.59 1.38 30.00
N ALA A 86 -4.05 1.30 28.77
CA ALA A 86 -4.41 0.26 27.81
C ALA A 86 -4.02 -1.15 28.28
N LEU A 87 -2.87 -1.29 28.94
CA LEU A 87 -2.43 -2.56 29.52
C LEU A 87 -3.39 -3.01 30.64
N LEU A 88 -3.75 -2.10 31.55
CA LEU A 88 -4.67 -2.37 32.64
C LEU A 88 -6.09 -2.68 32.15
N GLU A 89 -6.57 -2.01 31.09
CA GLU A 89 -7.85 -2.34 30.43
C GLU A 89 -7.85 -3.79 29.94
N LEU A 90 -6.77 -4.21 29.28
CA LEU A 90 -6.62 -5.58 28.76
C LEU A 90 -6.46 -6.64 29.86
N GLU A 91 -5.66 -6.35 30.90
CA GLU A 91 -5.51 -7.25 32.07
C GLU A 91 -6.83 -7.40 32.82
N ALA A 92 -7.60 -6.31 32.98
CA ALA A 92 -8.92 -6.36 33.61
C ALA A 92 -9.90 -7.21 32.80
N LEU A 93 -9.92 -7.08 31.46
CA LEU A 93 -10.76 -7.91 30.60
C LEU A 93 -10.36 -9.39 30.67
N GLN A 94 -9.06 -9.66 30.67
CA GLN A 94 -8.56 -11.02 30.83
C GLN A 94 -8.99 -11.63 32.16
N ALA A 95 -8.89 -10.87 33.26
CA ALA A 95 -9.29 -11.33 34.58
C ALA A 95 -10.79 -11.62 34.66
N ARG A 96 -11.63 -10.73 34.12
CA ARG A 96 -13.10 -10.93 34.08
C ARG A 96 -13.51 -12.17 33.29
N HIS A 97 -12.80 -12.47 32.21
CA HIS A 97 -13.16 -13.53 31.25
C HIS A 97 -12.24 -14.75 31.32
N ALA A 98 -11.49 -14.93 32.40
CA ALA A 98 -10.54 -16.03 32.57
C ALA A 98 -11.20 -17.43 32.56
N GLY A 99 -12.49 -17.51 32.91
CA GLY A 99 -13.25 -18.77 32.96
C GLY A 99 -13.83 -19.24 31.62
N LEU A 100 -13.68 -18.47 30.54
CA LEU A 100 -14.22 -18.84 29.23
C LEU A 100 -13.39 -19.94 28.55
N PRO A 101 -14.02 -20.85 27.78
CA PRO A 101 -13.28 -21.87 27.04
C PRO A 101 -12.39 -21.22 25.96
N THR A 102 -11.16 -21.72 25.87
CA THR A 102 -10.17 -21.22 24.91
C THR A 102 -9.79 -22.28 23.88
N VAL A 103 -9.50 -21.84 22.66
CA VAL A 103 -9.01 -22.69 21.57
C VAL A 103 -7.49 -22.82 21.57
N ALA A 104 -6.99 -23.81 20.83
CA ALA A 104 -5.57 -23.92 20.54
C ALA A 104 -5.09 -22.70 19.72
N PRO A 105 -3.83 -22.26 19.85
CA PRO A 105 -3.31 -21.10 19.12
C PRO A 105 -3.42 -21.19 17.59
N ALA A 106 -3.50 -22.41 17.03
CA ALA A 106 -3.63 -22.63 15.59
C ALA A 106 -5.07 -22.43 15.06
N GLU A 107 -6.06 -22.66 15.92
CA GLU A 107 -7.49 -22.55 15.60
C GLU A 107 -8.00 -21.10 15.75
N ALA A 108 -7.33 -20.29 16.57
CA ALA A 108 -7.69 -18.89 16.79
C ALA A 108 -7.66 -18.07 15.48
N PRO A 109 -8.59 -17.12 15.29
CA PRO A 109 -8.64 -16.32 14.07
C PRO A 109 -7.37 -15.46 13.93
N ARG A 110 -6.86 -15.35 12.71
CA ARG A 110 -5.64 -14.58 12.42
C ARG A 110 -5.93 -13.08 12.46
N MET A 111 -5.52 -12.43 13.54
CA MET A 111 -5.68 -10.98 13.70
C MET A 111 -4.41 -10.21 13.31
N ALA A 112 -4.61 -9.07 12.67
CA ALA A 112 -3.58 -8.16 12.21
C ALA A 112 -3.34 -7.04 13.23
N TRP A 113 -2.65 -7.35 14.33
CA TRP A 113 -2.32 -6.34 15.33
C TRP A 113 -1.48 -5.20 14.74
N PHE A 114 -1.54 -4.03 15.38
CA PHE A 114 -0.58 -2.96 15.12
C PHE A 114 0.87 -3.46 15.14
N LYS A 115 1.78 -2.77 14.46
CA LYS A 115 3.22 -2.91 14.71
C LYS A 115 3.63 -1.92 15.81
N LEU A 116 4.77 -2.16 16.45
CA LEU A 116 5.29 -1.26 17.48
C LEU A 116 5.33 0.22 17.05
N PRO A 117 5.80 0.61 15.84
CA PRO A 117 5.75 2.00 15.41
C PRO A 117 4.32 2.55 15.32
N GLN A 118 3.42 1.81 14.68
CA GLN A 118 2.01 2.20 14.55
C GLN A 118 1.32 2.36 15.91
N PHE A 119 1.66 1.48 16.85
CA PHE A 119 1.15 1.55 18.21
C PHE A 119 1.68 2.77 18.97
N ARG A 120 2.96 3.13 18.79
CA ARG A 120 3.51 4.38 19.35
C ARG A 120 2.82 5.60 18.76
N ASP A 121 2.54 5.59 17.46
CA ASP A 121 1.80 6.67 16.79
C ASP A 121 0.36 6.75 17.31
N PHE A 122 -0.29 5.60 17.52
CA PHE A 122 -1.65 5.51 18.07
C PHE A 122 -1.74 6.06 19.50
N VAL A 123 -0.78 5.72 20.36
CA VAL A 123 -0.76 6.18 21.77
C VAL A 123 -0.20 7.60 21.90
N GLY A 124 0.74 7.97 21.02
CA GLY A 124 1.53 9.20 21.10
C GLY A 124 2.68 9.13 22.11
N GLU A 125 3.10 7.93 22.55
CA GLU A 125 4.11 7.73 23.58
C GLU A 125 5.24 6.79 23.11
N PRO A 126 6.49 7.00 23.56
CA PRO A 126 7.60 6.10 23.27
C PRO A 126 7.51 4.82 24.10
N VAL A 127 6.94 3.75 23.53
CA VAL A 127 6.81 2.46 24.21
C VAL A 127 8.00 1.53 23.90
N PRO A 128 8.71 0.97 24.90
CA PRO A 128 9.73 -0.05 24.69
C PRO A 128 9.16 -1.34 24.09
N ASN A 129 9.95 -2.04 23.25
CA ASN A 129 9.52 -3.27 22.59
C ASN A 129 9.11 -4.37 23.59
N LYS A 130 9.80 -4.48 24.74
CA LYS A 130 9.45 -5.44 25.81
C LYS A 130 8.03 -5.21 26.34
N LYS A 131 7.68 -3.96 26.65
CA LYS A 131 6.34 -3.57 27.15
C LYS A 131 5.26 -3.92 26.12
N TYR A 132 5.51 -3.56 24.85
CA TYR A 132 4.58 -3.87 23.76
C TYR A 132 4.40 -5.38 23.52
N LYS A 133 5.47 -6.18 23.61
CA LYS A 133 5.36 -7.64 23.51
C LYS A 133 4.49 -8.23 24.62
N SER A 134 4.55 -7.71 25.84
CA SER A 134 3.65 -8.13 26.93
C SER A 134 2.20 -7.83 26.61
N LEU A 135 1.90 -6.63 26.10
CA LEU A 135 0.55 -6.24 25.66
C LEU A 135 0.04 -7.18 24.55
N VAL A 136 0.85 -7.47 23.54
CA VAL A 136 0.46 -8.37 22.44
C VAL A 136 0.19 -9.79 22.93
N LYS A 137 0.90 -10.27 23.96
CA LYS A 137 0.59 -11.58 24.58
C LYS A 137 -0.81 -11.62 25.16
N ILE A 138 -1.23 -10.55 25.84
CA ILE A 138 -2.58 -10.45 26.42
C ILE A 138 -3.63 -10.40 25.31
N LEU A 139 -3.40 -9.60 24.25
CA LEU A 139 -4.28 -9.60 23.06
C LEU A 139 -4.41 -10.98 22.42
N GLN A 140 -3.30 -11.71 22.30
CA GLN A 140 -3.30 -13.08 21.78
C GLN A 140 -4.06 -14.03 22.70
N GLN A 141 -3.95 -13.87 24.02
CA GLN A 141 -4.70 -14.68 24.99
C GLN A 141 -6.22 -14.41 24.89
N LEU A 142 -6.63 -13.16 24.82
CA LEU A 142 -8.04 -12.77 24.63
C LEU A 142 -8.60 -13.29 23.29
N ASN A 143 -7.80 -13.26 22.22
CA ASN A 143 -8.19 -13.79 20.91
C ASN A 143 -8.37 -15.32 20.88
N ARG A 144 -7.87 -16.05 21.90
CA ARG A 144 -8.07 -17.51 22.00
C ARG A 144 -9.43 -17.88 22.57
N ILE A 145 -10.23 -16.94 23.06
CA ILE A 145 -11.60 -17.25 23.50
C ILE A 145 -12.39 -17.78 22.29
N GLN A 146 -13.13 -18.87 22.47
CA GLN A 146 -13.96 -19.45 21.42
C GLN A 146 -14.95 -18.41 20.85
N PRO A 147 -15.07 -18.26 19.51
CA PRO A 147 -15.85 -17.19 18.87
C PRO A 147 -17.30 -17.06 19.33
N GLU A 148 -17.93 -18.19 19.69
CA GLU A 148 -19.30 -18.27 20.21
C GLU A 148 -19.48 -17.56 21.55
N PHE A 149 -18.42 -17.58 22.38
CA PHE A 149 -18.45 -17.06 23.75
C PHE A 149 -17.73 -15.72 23.89
N VAL A 150 -17.25 -15.11 22.81
CA VAL A 150 -16.54 -13.82 22.86
C VAL A 150 -17.52 -12.69 23.22
N PRO A 151 -17.33 -12.02 24.38
CA PRO A 151 -18.13 -10.86 24.76
C PRO A 151 -17.91 -9.68 23.80
N THR A 152 -18.91 -8.82 23.65
CA THR A 152 -18.82 -7.61 22.82
C THR A 152 -17.69 -6.68 23.27
N GLU A 153 -17.49 -6.51 24.58
CA GLU A 153 -16.39 -5.71 25.15
C GLU A 153 -15.01 -6.18 24.67
N VAL A 154 -14.79 -7.50 24.67
CA VAL A 154 -13.53 -8.10 24.19
C VAL A 154 -13.40 -7.87 22.69
N ARG A 155 -14.46 -8.10 21.92
CA ARG A 155 -14.45 -7.87 20.46
C ARG A 155 -14.11 -6.42 20.12
N ASP A 156 -14.74 -5.46 20.79
CA ASP A 156 -14.54 -4.03 20.56
C ASP A 156 -13.12 -3.61 20.94
N THR A 157 -12.59 -4.06 22.08
CA THR A 157 -11.21 -3.78 22.46
C THR A 157 -10.19 -4.41 21.52
N LEU A 158 -10.37 -5.67 21.11
CA LEU A 158 -9.51 -6.30 20.11
C LEU A 158 -9.51 -5.51 18.79
N ASN A 159 -10.68 -5.04 18.35
CA ASN A 159 -10.82 -4.22 17.15
C ASN A 159 -10.08 -2.87 17.24
N LYS A 160 -10.00 -2.24 18.43
CA LYS A 160 -9.21 -1.01 18.63
C LYS A 160 -7.73 -1.20 18.32
N PHE A 161 -7.16 -2.40 18.57
CA PHE A 161 -5.73 -2.69 18.37
C PHE A 161 -5.40 -3.32 17.01
N LEU A 162 -6.40 -3.43 16.12
CA LEU A 162 -6.20 -3.90 14.75
C LEU A 162 -5.59 -2.80 13.89
N ARG A 163 -4.68 -3.21 13.00
CA ARG A 163 -4.17 -2.32 11.95
C ARG A 163 -5.32 -1.96 10.99
N PRO A 164 -5.45 -0.68 10.59
CA PRO A 164 -6.39 -0.31 9.54
C PRO A 164 -6.00 -0.99 8.21
N GLY A 165 -7.00 -1.58 7.55
CA GLY A 165 -6.84 -2.35 6.31
C GLY A 165 -6.42 -3.81 6.54
N ASN A 166 -6.62 -4.66 5.53
CA ASN A 166 -6.21 -6.05 5.59
C ASN A 166 -4.73 -6.18 5.16
N PRO A 167 -3.77 -6.46 6.06
CA PRO A 167 -2.37 -6.56 5.67
C PRO A 167 -2.06 -7.84 4.88
N TYR A 168 -3.00 -8.77 4.79
CA TYR A 168 -2.86 -10.06 4.11
C TYR A 168 -3.53 -10.08 2.74
N SER A 169 -4.43 -9.14 2.45
CA SER A 169 -4.97 -8.94 1.09
C SER A 169 -3.92 -8.28 0.21
N LYS A 170 -2.91 -9.04 -0.19
CA LYS A 170 -2.09 -8.66 -1.33
C LYS A 170 -2.81 -9.11 -2.58
N GLU A 171 -3.62 -8.23 -3.16
CA GLU A 171 -4.18 -8.45 -4.50
C GLU A 171 -3.02 -8.49 -5.49
N ILE A 172 -2.68 -9.70 -5.95
CA ILE A 172 -1.68 -9.86 -7.01
C ILE A 172 -2.42 -9.60 -8.31
N VAL A 173 -2.12 -8.48 -8.98
CA VAL A 173 -2.63 -8.24 -10.34
C VAL A 173 -2.12 -9.35 -11.25
N THR A 174 -2.99 -10.28 -11.62
CA THR A 174 -2.71 -11.34 -12.59
C THR A 174 -2.66 -10.71 -13.98
N ARG A 175 -1.53 -10.82 -14.65
CA ARG A 175 -1.40 -10.35 -16.03
C ARG A 175 -1.90 -11.46 -16.94
N THR A 176 -2.96 -11.18 -17.67
CA THR A 176 -3.53 -12.06 -18.69
C THR A 176 -3.02 -11.66 -20.07
N VAL A 177 -3.20 -12.56 -21.03
CA VAL A 177 -2.92 -12.35 -22.44
C VAL A 177 -4.01 -11.47 -23.06
N ASP A 178 -3.68 -10.70 -24.11
CA ASP A 178 -4.65 -9.91 -24.87
C ASP A 178 -5.61 -10.84 -25.68
N GLU A 179 -6.70 -10.30 -26.21
CA GLU A 179 -7.72 -11.06 -26.98
C GLU A 179 -7.15 -11.83 -28.18
N SER A 180 -6.08 -11.31 -28.79
CA SER A 180 -5.39 -11.93 -29.94
C SER A 180 -4.33 -12.98 -29.56
N GLY A 181 -4.27 -13.39 -28.28
CA GLY A 181 -3.22 -14.30 -27.81
C GLY A 181 -1.85 -13.63 -27.66
N LEU A 182 -1.80 -12.29 -27.66
CA LEU A 182 -0.56 -11.53 -27.54
C LEU A 182 -0.18 -11.29 -26.07
N ALA A 183 1.01 -11.74 -25.67
CA ALA A 183 1.60 -11.41 -24.37
C ALA A 183 2.69 -10.34 -24.50
N ARG A 184 2.56 -9.25 -23.72
CA ARG A 184 3.50 -8.11 -23.78
C ARG A 184 4.47 -8.08 -22.60
N GLY A 185 5.72 -8.44 -22.87
CA GLY A 185 6.83 -8.40 -21.92
C GLY A 185 7.62 -7.09 -21.98
N LYS A 186 8.09 -6.60 -20.84
CA LYS A 186 9.01 -5.44 -20.77
C LYS A 186 10.26 -5.81 -19.97
N GLY A 187 11.43 -5.50 -20.51
CA GLY A 187 12.72 -5.76 -19.89
C GLY A 187 13.64 -4.55 -19.96
N LYS A 188 14.53 -4.42 -18.98
CA LYS A 188 15.51 -3.33 -18.90
C LYS A 188 16.84 -3.87 -18.40
N ARG A 189 17.94 -3.42 -19.00
CA ARG A 189 19.29 -3.74 -18.55
C ARG A 189 20.24 -2.60 -18.88
N LYS A 190 20.91 -2.05 -17.85
CA LYS A 190 21.69 -0.81 -17.93
C LYS A 190 20.81 0.29 -18.54
N GLU A 191 21.15 0.75 -19.74
CA GLU A 191 20.40 1.77 -20.50
C GLU A 191 19.49 1.18 -21.57
N SER A 192 19.55 -0.14 -21.78
CA SER A 192 18.78 -0.84 -22.81
C SER A 192 17.36 -1.10 -22.31
N HIS A 193 16.39 -0.85 -23.19
CA HIS A 193 14.97 -1.08 -22.97
C HIS A 193 14.42 -1.97 -24.06
N ALA A 194 13.82 -3.10 -23.68
CA ALA A 194 13.21 -4.06 -24.58
C ALA A 194 11.71 -4.19 -24.30
N VAL A 195 10.91 -4.18 -25.35
CA VAL A 195 9.50 -4.53 -25.34
C VAL A 195 9.34 -5.73 -26.26
N VAL A 196 8.76 -6.80 -25.73
CA VAL A 196 8.57 -8.06 -26.44
C VAL A 196 7.08 -8.33 -26.56
N GLN A 197 6.71 -8.78 -27.75
CA GLN A 197 5.41 -9.27 -28.14
C GLN A 197 5.57 -10.76 -28.41
N LEU A 198 5.00 -11.60 -27.54
CA LEU A 198 5.09 -13.05 -27.63
C LEU A 198 3.74 -13.62 -28.03
N VAL A 199 3.73 -14.42 -29.10
CA VAL A 199 2.54 -15.08 -29.66
C VAL A 199 2.88 -16.55 -29.88
N GLU A 200 1.91 -17.45 -29.78
CA GLU A 200 2.09 -18.86 -30.14
C GLU A 200 2.36 -19.00 -31.65
N GLY A 201 3.33 -19.84 -32.02
CA GLY A 201 3.78 -19.97 -33.41
C GLY A 201 4.94 -20.97 -33.57
N GLU A 202 5.71 -20.83 -34.64
CA GLU A 202 6.73 -21.80 -35.09
C GLU A 202 8.16 -21.51 -34.59
N GLY A 203 8.36 -20.48 -33.76
CA GLY A 203 9.67 -20.14 -33.21
C GLY A 203 10.41 -19.03 -33.95
N GLU A 204 9.71 -18.21 -34.76
CA GLU A 204 10.33 -17.10 -35.47
C GLU A 204 10.69 -15.96 -34.51
N VAL A 205 11.93 -15.47 -34.59
CA VAL A 205 12.44 -14.41 -33.71
C VAL A 205 12.91 -13.22 -34.52
N MET A 206 12.24 -12.08 -34.35
CA MET A 206 12.57 -10.84 -35.03
C MET A 206 12.91 -9.72 -34.05
N VAL A 207 14.05 -9.07 -34.27
CA VAL A 207 14.55 -7.96 -33.46
C VAL A 207 14.59 -6.71 -34.32
N ASN A 208 13.78 -5.71 -33.97
CA ASN A 208 13.64 -4.45 -34.71
C ASN A 208 13.38 -4.66 -36.22
N GLY A 209 12.61 -5.68 -36.57
CA GLY A 209 12.26 -6.00 -37.96
C GLY A 209 13.32 -6.78 -38.74
N LYS A 210 14.41 -7.23 -38.09
CA LYS A 210 15.47 -8.06 -38.68
C LYS A 210 15.58 -9.39 -37.95
N ASN A 211 16.17 -10.40 -38.60
CA ASN A 211 16.39 -11.70 -37.97
C ASN A 211 17.41 -11.58 -36.82
N ILE A 212 17.27 -12.41 -35.77
CA ILE A 212 18.16 -12.40 -34.61
C ILE A 212 19.64 -12.63 -34.97
N VAL A 213 19.89 -13.44 -36.01
CA VAL A 213 21.23 -13.77 -36.50
C VAL A 213 21.96 -12.54 -37.03
N ASP A 214 21.24 -11.66 -37.73
CA ASP A 214 21.79 -10.46 -38.35
C ASP A 214 22.04 -9.34 -37.33
N VAL A 215 21.18 -9.25 -36.30
CA VAL A 215 21.27 -8.21 -35.27
C VAL A 215 22.36 -8.52 -34.25
N PHE A 216 22.44 -9.78 -33.81
CA PHE A 216 23.42 -10.23 -32.83
C PHE A 216 24.47 -11.10 -33.51
N SER A 217 25.63 -10.51 -33.80
CA SER A 217 26.76 -11.23 -34.40
C SER A 217 27.33 -12.32 -33.48
N ARG A 218 27.36 -12.06 -32.17
CA ARG A 218 27.91 -12.99 -31.17
C ARG A 218 26.88 -14.06 -30.77
N ILE A 219 27.29 -15.33 -30.86
CA ILE A 219 26.45 -16.49 -30.48
C ILE A 219 25.94 -16.37 -29.04
N HIS A 220 26.81 -16.01 -28.10
CA HIS A 220 26.44 -15.83 -26.69
C HIS A 220 25.26 -14.85 -26.49
N ASP A 221 25.20 -13.77 -27.26
CA ASP A 221 24.14 -12.77 -27.11
C ASP A 221 22.81 -13.29 -27.67
N ARG A 222 22.87 -14.12 -28.73
CA ARG A 222 21.70 -14.85 -29.25
C ARG A 222 21.15 -15.84 -28.24
N GLU A 223 22.03 -16.66 -27.65
CA GLU A 223 21.65 -17.62 -26.61
C GLU A 223 21.08 -16.94 -25.38
N SER A 224 21.66 -15.82 -24.95
CA SER A 224 21.17 -15.04 -23.82
C SER A 224 19.78 -14.48 -24.08
N ALA A 225 19.54 -13.87 -25.24
CA ALA A 225 18.24 -13.32 -25.62
C ALA A 225 17.12 -14.39 -25.59
N LEU A 226 17.44 -15.61 -26.03
CA LEU A 226 16.53 -16.75 -26.12
C LEU A 226 16.53 -17.66 -24.88
N TRP A 227 17.35 -17.34 -23.89
CA TRP A 227 17.58 -18.20 -22.73
C TRP A 227 16.29 -18.58 -21.98
N ALA A 228 15.32 -17.66 -21.91
CA ALA A 228 14.03 -17.93 -21.25
C ALA A 228 13.22 -19.04 -21.95
N LEU A 229 13.23 -19.08 -23.28
CA LEU A 229 12.56 -20.09 -24.09
C LEU A 229 13.34 -21.41 -24.08
N ARG A 230 14.68 -21.33 -24.15
CA ARG A 230 15.57 -22.51 -24.05
C ARG A 230 15.44 -23.22 -22.71
N ALA A 231 15.45 -22.46 -21.61
CA ALA A 231 15.33 -23.01 -20.25
C ALA A 231 13.97 -23.67 -19.98
N THR A 232 12.94 -23.30 -20.75
CA THR A 232 11.59 -23.88 -20.65
C THR A 232 11.27 -24.84 -21.78
N GLN A 233 12.23 -25.17 -22.67
CA GLN A 233 12.05 -26.06 -23.82
C GLN A 233 10.85 -25.65 -24.71
N ARG A 234 10.72 -24.34 -24.97
CA ARG A 234 9.60 -23.72 -25.69
C ARG A 234 10.06 -22.86 -26.87
N MET A 235 11.25 -23.14 -27.40
CA MET A 235 11.82 -22.42 -28.54
C MET A 235 10.91 -22.49 -29.77
N ASP A 236 10.37 -23.67 -30.06
CA ASP A 236 9.64 -23.96 -31.30
C ASP A 236 8.12 -23.68 -31.20
N LYS A 237 7.68 -23.08 -30.08
CA LYS A 237 6.25 -22.87 -29.78
C LYS A 237 5.81 -21.40 -29.83
N TYR A 238 6.76 -20.47 -29.83
CA TYR A 238 6.45 -19.05 -29.69
C TYR A 238 7.21 -18.22 -30.71
N ASN A 239 6.46 -17.38 -31.42
CA ASN A 239 7.02 -16.31 -32.22
C ASN A 239 7.28 -15.08 -31.33
N VAL A 240 8.44 -14.45 -31.54
CA VAL A 240 8.95 -13.38 -30.68
C VAL A 240 9.24 -12.14 -31.50
N TRP A 241 8.42 -11.11 -31.29
CA TRP A 241 8.58 -9.80 -31.91
C TRP A 241 9.17 -8.83 -30.90
N ILE A 242 10.38 -8.35 -31.18
CA ILE A 242 11.18 -7.62 -30.20
C ILE A 242 11.44 -6.21 -30.71
N LYS A 243 11.11 -5.21 -29.89
CA LYS A 243 11.51 -3.81 -30.08
C LYS A 243 12.50 -3.41 -28.99
N VAL A 244 13.73 -3.10 -29.36
CA VAL A 244 14.79 -2.70 -28.42
C VAL A 244 15.37 -1.34 -28.78
N LYS A 245 15.63 -0.53 -27.75
CA LYS A 245 16.24 0.80 -27.88
C LYS A 245 17.25 1.05 -26.75
N GLY A 246 18.30 1.81 -27.05
CA GLY A 246 19.33 2.24 -26.08
C GLY A 246 20.34 1.15 -25.69
N GLY A 247 21.36 1.55 -24.93
CA GLY A 247 22.42 0.67 -24.45
C GLY A 247 23.30 0.07 -25.56
N GLY A 248 24.02 -0.99 -25.22
CA GLY A 248 24.87 -1.74 -26.15
C GLY A 248 24.38 -3.17 -26.37
N VAL A 249 24.99 -3.91 -27.29
CA VAL A 249 24.56 -5.24 -27.77
C VAL A 249 24.26 -6.23 -26.63
N THR A 250 25.19 -6.42 -25.70
CA THR A 250 25.02 -7.35 -24.57
C THR A 250 23.91 -6.91 -23.62
N GLY A 251 23.79 -5.59 -23.38
CA GLY A 251 22.72 -5.03 -22.56
C GLY A 251 21.36 -5.19 -23.22
N GLN A 252 21.29 -5.11 -24.55
CA GLN A 252 20.07 -5.35 -25.31
C GLN A 252 19.64 -6.82 -25.22
N ALA A 253 20.56 -7.77 -25.43
CA ALA A 253 20.29 -9.20 -25.30
C ALA A 253 19.72 -9.56 -23.91
N GLU A 254 20.37 -9.13 -22.83
CA GLU A 254 19.90 -9.40 -21.46
C GLU A 254 18.56 -8.70 -21.14
N ALA A 255 18.30 -7.52 -21.72
CA ALA A 255 17.00 -6.86 -21.59
C ALA A 255 15.89 -7.66 -22.29
N ILE A 256 16.18 -8.27 -23.44
CA ILE A 256 15.27 -9.17 -24.15
C ILE A 256 14.97 -10.40 -23.29
N THR A 257 15.98 -11.03 -22.70
CA THR A 257 15.80 -12.22 -21.84
C THR A 257 14.76 -11.99 -20.76
N LEU A 258 14.85 -10.85 -20.06
CA LEU A 258 13.91 -10.45 -19.02
C LEU A 258 12.51 -10.17 -19.58
N ALA A 259 12.42 -9.58 -20.76
CA ALA A 259 11.14 -9.29 -21.41
C ALA A 259 10.44 -10.57 -21.86
N VAL A 260 11.16 -11.50 -22.50
CA VAL A 260 10.65 -12.81 -22.94
C VAL A 260 10.19 -13.62 -21.73
N GLY A 261 11.00 -13.71 -20.67
CA GLY A 261 10.61 -14.43 -19.44
C GLY A 261 9.34 -13.87 -18.80
N ARG A 262 9.11 -12.55 -18.88
CA ARG A 262 7.88 -11.92 -18.39
C ARG A 262 6.66 -12.14 -19.29
N ALA A 263 6.86 -12.21 -20.61
CA ALA A 263 5.79 -12.50 -21.56
C ALA A 263 5.35 -13.98 -21.41
N LEU A 264 6.30 -14.90 -21.27
CA LEU A 264 6.02 -16.33 -21.04
C LEU A 264 5.18 -16.57 -19.78
N LEU A 265 5.42 -15.81 -18.71
CA LEU A 265 4.62 -15.92 -17.48
C LEU A 265 3.15 -15.53 -17.64
N MET A 266 2.80 -14.74 -18.67
CA MET A 266 1.40 -14.37 -18.94
C MET A 266 0.66 -15.52 -19.62
N HIS A 267 1.35 -16.25 -20.50
CA HIS A 267 0.83 -17.46 -21.13
C HIS A 267 0.76 -18.63 -20.14
N GLU A 268 1.88 -18.92 -19.47
CA GLU A 268 2.00 -20.05 -18.56
C GLU A 268 2.56 -19.61 -17.19
N PRO A 269 1.69 -19.23 -16.23
CA PRO A 269 2.15 -18.80 -14.91
C PRO A 269 2.84 -19.92 -14.11
N GLY A 270 2.56 -21.19 -14.44
CA GLY A 270 3.18 -22.37 -13.83
C GLY A 270 4.69 -22.50 -14.08
N LEU A 271 5.25 -21.82 -15.08
CA LEU A 271 6.69 -21.87 -15.40
C LEU A 271 7.56 -20.97 -14.51
N LYS A 272 6.94 -20.16 -13.65
CA LYS A 272 7.63 -19.24 -12.74
C LYS A 272 8.76 -19.85 -11.91
N PRO A 273 8.64 -21.02 -11.27
CA PRO A 273 9.76 -21.61 -10.53
C PRO A 273 10.95 -21.94 -11.43
N ILE A 274 10.71 -22.48 -12.63
CA ILE A 274 11.76 -22.84 -13.60
C ILE A 274 12.47 -21.58 -14.10
N LEU A 275 11.71 -20.58 -14.56
CA LEU A 275 12.24 -19.30 -15.03
C LEU A 275 12.98 -18.54 -13.93
N ARG A 276 12.53 -18.64 -12.67
CA ARG A 276 13.23 -18.05 -11.52
C ARG A 276 14.56 -18.75 -11.24
N LYS A 277 14.60 -20.08 -11.31
CA LYS A 277 15.83 -20.87 -11.18
C LYS A 277 16.82 -20.57 -12.32
N ALA A 278 16.31 -20.39 -13.53
CA ALA A 278 17.09 -20.00 -14.71
C ALA A 278 17.57 -18.53 -14.70
N GLY A 279 17.09 -17.71 -13.75
CA GLY A 279 17.50 -16.31 -13.59
C GLY A 279 16.87 -15.32 -14.57
N THR A 280 15.81 -15.69 -15.30
CA THR A 280 15.25 -14.88 -16.40
C THR A 280 14.17 -13.87 -15.97
N ILE A 281 13.69 -13.94 -14.73
CA ILE A 281 12.65 -13.02 -14.20
C ILE A 281 13.26 -11.90 -13.33
N THR A 282 14.47 -12.12 -12.81
CA THR A 282 15.14 -11.19 -11.90
C THR A 282 15.67 -9.98 -12.69
N VAL A 283 15.39 -8.77 -12.20
CA VAL A 283 15.95 -7.56 -12.79
C VAL A 283 17.37 -7.39 -12.28
N ASP A 284 18.36 -7.37 -13.17
CA ASP A 284 19.74 -7.07 -12.76
C ASP A 284 19.88 -5.57 -12.43
N PRO A 285 20.15 -5.21 -11.16
CA PRO A 285 20.21 -3.82 -10.72
C PRO A 285 21.54 -3.13 -11.04
N ARG A 286 22.57 -3.84 -11.54
CA ARG A 286 23.89 -3.26 -11.80
C ARG A 286 23.78 -2.18 -12.86
N ARG A 287 24.31 -0.99 -12.54
CA ARG A 287 24.38 0.19 -13.41
C ARG A 287 25.79 0.78 -13.37
N VAL A 288 26.14 1.57 -14.38
CA VAL A 288 27.40 2.29 -14.41
C VAL A 288 27.39 3.34 -13.30
N GLU A 289 28.35 3.26 -12.39
CA GLU A 289 28.52 4.27 -11.35
C GLU A 289 29.00 5.60 -11.95
N ARG A 290 28.52 6.73 -11.42
CA ARG A 290 29.00 8.05 -11.84
C ARG A 290 30.47 8.27 -11.47
N LYS A 291 31.15 9.17 -12.18
CA LYS A 291 32.47 9.68 -11.78
C LYS A 291 32.35 10.45 -10.45
N LYS A 292 33.31 10.26 -9.55
CA LYS A 292 33.41 10.98 -8.28
C LYS A 292 34.51 12.06 -8.38
N PRO A 293 34.35 13.23 -7.74
CA PRO A 293 35.41 14.23 -7.70
C PRO A 293 36.67 13.63 -7.03
N GLY A 294 37.85 14.08 -7.47
CA GLY A 294 39.14 13.54 -7.02
C GLY A 294 39.50 12.15 -7.55
N HIS A 295 38.58 11.47 -8.27
CA HIS A 295 38.84 10.16 -8.88
C HIS A 295 38.91 10.29 -10.41
N VAL A 296 39.76 9.47 -11.04
CA VAL A 296 39.89 9.38 -12.50
C VAL A 296 38.64 8.76 -13.12
N LYS A 297 38.11 7.69 -12.50
CA LYS A 297 36.85 7.01 -12.86
C LYS A 297 35.95 6.90 -11.62
N ALA A 298 34.93 6.04 -11.64
CA ALA A 298 34.05 5.85 -10.48
C ALA A 298 34.80 5.47 -9.18
N ARG A 299 35.84 4.64 -9.30
CA ARG A 299 36.65 4.15 -8.17
C ARG A 299 38.17 4.31 -8.34
N LYS A 300 38.66 4.44 -9.59
CA LYS A 300 40.10 4.59 -9.86
C LYS A 300 40.56 5.95 -9.33
N MET A 301 41.37 5.95 -8.27
CA MET A 301 42.07 7.12 -7.78
C MET A 301 43.30 7.42 -8.66
N PRO A 302 43.74 8.68 -8.75
CA PRO A 302 45.07 8.99 -9.28
C PRO A 302 46.16 8.35 -8.41
N THR A 303 47.38 8.22 -8.94
CA THR A 303 48.52 7.70 -8.19
C THR A 303 48.75 8.57 -6.95
N TRP A 304 48.73 7.95 -5.77
CA TRP A 304 49.01 8.62 -4.50
C TRP A 304 50.51 8.62 -4.22
N VAL A 305 51.08 9.79 -3.90
CA VAL A 305 52.49 9.96 -3.54
C VAL A 305 52.58 10.28 -2.06
N LYS A 306 53.29 9.44 -1.29
CA LYS A 306 53.36 9.50 0.19
C LYS A 306 54.30 10.57 0.76
N ARG A 307 55.32 10.97 -0.02
CA ARG A 307 56.60 11.55 0.45
C ARG A 307 56.47 12.62 1.53
#